data_AF-A0A965IM77-F1
#
_entry.id   AF-A0A965IM77-F1
#
_cell.length_a   1.000
_cell.length_b   1.000
_cell.length_c   1.000
_cell.angle_alpha   90.00
_cell.angle_beta   90.00
_cell.angle_gamma   90.00
#
_symmetry.space_group_name_H-M   'P 1'
#
loop_
_entity.id
_entity.type
_entity.pdbx_description
1 polymer ?
#
loop_
_entity_poly.entity_id
_entity_poly.type
_entity_poly.pdbx_seq_one_letter_code
_entity_poly.pdbx_strand_id
1 'polypeptide(L)'
;MLSDGLTAVKAAQEREEAIIYLSGRPERLRRVTTLWLAAGGFPAAPVHLRPDRDRRPARLFKPEVLARLGGPAAISAVYDDDDAVVQALRAQGYPVTHVTWANSAQALIGVLQDAQETTGRT
;
A
#
# COMPACT_ATOMS: atom_id res chain seq x y z
N MET A 1 9.23 -9.94 7.75
CA MET A 1 10.39 -9.89 6.82
C MET A 1 9.88 -9.58 5.41
N LEU A 2 10.69 -9.01 4.51
CA LEU A 2 10.27 -8.78 3.10
C LEU A 2 9.85 -10.06 2.36
N SER A 3 10.21 -11.23 2.91
CA SER A 3 9.82 -12.57 2.44
C SER A 3 8.32 -12.73 2.24
N ASP A 4 7.51 -12.22 3.18
CA ASP A 4 6.09 -12.54 3.21
C ASP A 4 5.35 -11.75 2.12
N GLY A 5 5.76 -10.49 1.89
CA GLY A 5 5.29 -9.66 0.78
C GLY A 5 5.62 -10.27 -0.58
N LEU A 6 6.83 -10.82 -0.75
CA LEU A 6 7.20 -11.54 -1.97
C LEU A 6 6.40 -12.83 -2.16
N THR A 7 6.09 -13.56 -1.08
CA THR A 7 5.23 -14.75 -1.15
C THR A 7 3.84 -14.39 -1.67
N ALA A 8 3.23 -13.31 -1.17
CA ALA A 8 1.94 -12.84 -1.66
C ALA A 8 1.98 -12.48 -3.16
N VAL A 9 3.04 -11.79 -3.59
CA VAL A 9 3.23 -11.44 -5.00
C VAL A 9 3.40 -12.68 -5.88
N LYS A 10 4.22 -13.66 -5.46
CA LYS A 10 4.41 -14.91 -6.21
C LYS A 10 3.10 -15.68 -6.36
N ALA A 11 2.33 -15.80 -5.28
CA ALA A 11 1.03 -16.47 -5.31
C ALA A 11 0.06 -15.79 -6.29
N ALA A 12 0.06 -14.44 -6.36
CA ALA A 12 -0.74 -13.72 -7.34
C ALA A 12 -0.25 -13.93 -8.79
N GLN A 13 1.07 -13.98 -9.02
CA GLN A 13 1.63 -14.32 -10.34
C GLN A 13 1.27 -15.75 -10.80
N GLU A 14 1.28 -16.73 -9.88
CA GLU A 14 0.85 -18.10 -10.16
C GLU A 14 -0.63 -18.19 -10.55
N ARG A 15 -1.46 -17.23 -10.13
CA ARG A 15 -2.86 -17.08 -10.52
C ARG A 15 -3.06 -16.18 -11.73
N GLU A 16 -1.98 -15.73 -12.37
CA GLU A 16 -1.99 -14.77 -13.49
C GLU A 16 -2.69 -13.44 -13.15
N GLU A 17 -2.67 -13.05 -11.87
CA GLU A 17 -3.26 -11.79 -11.41
C GLU A 17 -2.29 -10.62 -11.63
N ALA A 18 -2.85 -9.47 -12.04
CA ALA A 18 -2.08 -8.25 -12.17
C ALA A 18 -1.63 -7.75 -10.78
N ILE A 19 -0.35 -7.42 -10.66
CA ILE A 19 0.22 -6.82 -9.45
C ILE A 19 0.15 -5.29 -9.58
N ILE A 20 -0.26 -4.60 -8.51
CA ILE A 20 -0.22 -3.15 -8.42
C ILE A 20 0.35 -2.77 -7.06
N TYR A 21 1.32 -1.86 -7.04
CA TYR A 21 1.85 -1.27 -5.81
C TYR A 21 1.13 0.05 -5.51
N LEU A 22 0.58 0.19 -4.31
CA LEU A 22 -0.11 1.39 -3.86
C LEU A 22 0.50 1.88 -2.55
N SER A 23 0.98 3.12 -2.52
CA SER A 23 1.62 3.70 -1.33
C SER A 23 1.16 5.13 -1.08
N GLY A 24 1.04 5.49 0.20
CA GLY A 24 0.86 6.87 0.63
C GLY A 24 2.13 7.74 0.46
N ARG A 25 3.27 7.17 0.06
CA ARG A 25 4.46 7.97 -0.25
C ARG A 25 4.13 9.01 -1.34
N PRO A 26 4.65 10.23 -1.24
CA PRO A 26 4.39 11.26 -2.25
C PRO A 26 5.08 10.94 -3.59
N GLU A 27 4.49 11.42 -4.67
CA GLU A 27 4.90 11.19 -6.07
C GLU A 27 6.38 11.54 -6.34
N ARG A 28 6.91 12.60 -5.74
CA ARG A 28 8.35 12.94 -5.84
C ARG A 28 9.30 11.81 -5.40
N LEU A 29 8.80 10.84 -4.63
CA LEU A 29 9.57 9.66 -4.20
C LEU A 29 9.42 8.45 -5.13
N ARG A 30 8.82 8.60 -6.32
CA ARG A 30 8.65 7.49 -7.28
C ARG A 30 9.94 6.77 -7.56
N ARG A 31 10.98 7.50 -7.96
CA ARG A 31 12.27 6.90 -8.34
C ARG A 31 12.87 6.06 -7.20
N VAL A 32 12.90 6.60 -5.99
CA VAL A 32 13.45 5.85 -4.84
C VAL A 32 12.55 4.68 -4.44
N THR A 33 11.23 4.81 -4.54
CA THR A 33 10.29 3.74 -4.23
C THR A 33 10.42 2.57 -5.20
N THR A 34 10.50 2.84 -6.51
CA THR A 34 10.69 1.80 -7.53
C THR A 34 12.05 1.11 -7.39
N LEU A 35 13.12 1.86 -7.13
CA LEU A 35 14.44 1.28 -6.87
C LEU A 35 14.45 0.38 -5.62
N TRP A 36 13.77 0.81 -4.55
CA TRP A 36 13.64 0.03 -3.33
C TRP A 36 12.86 -1.29 -3.55
N LEU A 37 11.76 -1.25 -4.31
CA LEU A 37 11.01 -2.45 -4.69
C LEU A 37 11.88 -3.43 -5.48
N ALA A 38 12.58 -2.94 -6.51
CA ALA A 38 13.47 -3.76 -7.32
C ALA A 38 14.62 -4.36 -6.50
N ALA A 39 15.25 -3.58 -5.62
CA ALA A 39 16.30 -4.05 -4.73
C ALA A 39 15.79 -5.12 -3.72
N GLY A 40 14.50 -5.03 -3.34
CA GLY A 40 13.82 -6.02 -2.53
C GLY A 40 13.37 -7.28 -3.29
N GLY A 41 13.65 -7.40 -4.58
CA GLY A 41 13.26 -8.54 -5.42
C GLY A 41 11.80 -8.54 -5.87
N PHE A 42 11.09 -7.43 -5.70
CA PHE A 42 9.72 -7.29 -6.20
C PHE A 42 9.72 -7.10 -7.72
N PRO A 43 8.82 -7.78 -8.46
CA PRO A 43 8.72 -7.63 -9.90
C PRO A 43 8.30 -6.20 -10.30
N ALA A 44 8.63 -5.80 -11.51
CA ALA A 44 8.16 -4.54 -12.05
C ALA A 44 6.64 -4.58 -12.25
N ALA A 45 5.94 -3.58 -11.71
CA ALA A 45 4.49 -3.45 -11.83
C ALA A 45 4.07 -1.97 -11.71
N PRO A 46 2.84 -1.60 -12.11
CA PRO A 46 2.32 -0.25 -11.89
C PRO A 46 2.45 0.19 -10.43
N VAL A 47 2.91 1.42 -10.22
CA VAL A 47 3.06 2.02 -8.89
C VAL A 47 2.20 3.27 -8.79
N HIS A 48 1.20 3.26 -7.91
CA HIS A 48 0.40 4.43 -7.54
C HIS A 48 0.94 5.03 -6.24
N LEU A 49 1.36 6.28 -6.33
CA LEU A 49 1.82 7.09 -5.20
C LEU A 49 0.86 8.25 -4.98
N ARG A 50 0.89 8.82 -3.77
CA ARG A 50 0.06 9.97 -3.43
C ARG A 50 0.55 11.21 -4.19
N PRO A 51 -0.32 11.98 -4.87
CA PRO A 51 0.09 13.23 -5.52
C PRO A 51 0.80 14.16 -4.52
N ASP A 52 1.83 14.88 -4.96
CA ASP A 52 2.69 15.69 -4.07
C ASP A 52 1.93 16.76 -3.26
N ARG A 53 0.80 17.24 -3.78
CA ARG A 53 -0.06 18.25 -3.15
C ARG A 53 -1.22 17.65 -2.33
N ASP A 54 -1.39 16.33 -2.36
CA ASP A 54 -2.41 15.66 -1.57
C ASP A 54 -1.85 15.34 -0.17
N ARG A 55 -2.46 15.95 0.84
CA ARG A 55 -2.12 15.77 2.26
C ARG A 55 -3.21 15.01 3.04
N ARG A 56 -4.20 14.46 2.34
CA ARG A 56 -5.25 13.67 2.99
C ARG A 56 -4.65 12.36 3.53
N PRO A 57 -5.23 11.82 4.62
CA PRO A 57 -4.82 10.53 5.18
C PRO A 57 -4.88 9.38 4.16
N ALA A 58 -4.06 8.33 4.37
CA ALA A 58 -4.01 7.19 3.46
C ALA A 58 -5.36 6.47 3.33
N ARG A 59 -6.14 6.40 4.42
CA ARG A 59 -7.51 5.84 4.46
C ARG A 59 -8.52 6.55 3.55
N LEU A 60 -8.20 7.75 3.06
CA LEU A 60 -9.02 8.45 2.04
C LEU A 60 -8.42 8.27 0.64
N PHE A 61 -7.10 8.41 0.52
CA PHE A 61 -6.40 8.32 -0.77
C PHE A 61 -6.45 6.91 -1.39
N LYS A 62 -6.15 5.86 -0.60
CA LYS A 62 -6.03 4.49 -1.12
C LYS A 62 -7.37 3.94 -1.67
N PRO A 63 -8.52 4.10 -0.98
CA PRO A 63 -9.81 3.71 -1.56
C PRO A 63 -10.14 4.43 -2.87
N GLU A 64 -9.82 5.72 -3.02
CA GLU A 64 -10.05 6.45 -4.28
C GLU A 64 -9.25 5.86 -5.45
N VAL A 65 -8.01 5.43 -5.20
CA VAL A 65 -7.21 4.76 -6.24
C VAL A 65 -7.84 3.41 -6.59
N LEU A 66 -8.20 2.59 -5.61
CA LEU A 66 -8.81 1.28 -5.85
C LEU A 66 -10.19 1.39 -6.55
N ALA A 67 -10.96 2.43 -6.27
CA ALA A 67 -12.21 2.70 -6.98
C ALA A 67 -11.96 2.95 -8.48
N ARG A 68 -10.91 3.70 -8.82
CA ARG A 68 -10.50 3.94 -10.23
C ARG A 68 -9.96 2.69 -10.93
N LEU A 69 -9.48 1.72 -10.16
CA LEU A 69 -9.00 0.43 -10.67
C LEU A 69 -10.13 -0.60 -10.84
N GLY A 70 -11.40 -0.20 -10.66
CA GLY A 70 -12.57 -1.06 -10.89
C GLY A 70 -13.31 -1.47 -9.62
N GLY A 71 -12.89 -0.97 -8.45
CA GLY A 71 -13.61 -1.21 -7.20
C GLY A 71 -13.46 -2.63 -6.66
N PRO A 72 -14.24 -3.02 -5.64
CA PRO A 72 -14.12 -4.33 -4.99
C PRO A 72 -14.29 -5.51 -5.94
N ALA A 73 -15.12 -5.38 -6.98
CA ALA A 73 -15.39 -6.45 -7.94
C ALA A 73 -14.19 -6.76 -8.85
N ALA A 74 -13.26 -5.82 -9.03
CA ALA A 74 -12.08 -5.99 -9.89
C ALA A 74 -10.82 -6.39 -9.12
N ILE A 75 -10.87 -6.39 -7.78
CA ILE A 75 -9.70 -6.59 -6.92
C ILE A 75 -9.80 -7.94 -6.22
N SER A 76 -8.87 -8.86 -6.53
CA SER A 76 -8.81 -10.19 -5.92
C SER A 76 -8.34 -10.16 -4.46
N ALA A 77 -7.39 -9.27 -4.14
CA ALA A 77 -6.83 -9.12 -2.81
C ALA A 77 -6.21 -7.73 -2.62
N VAL A 78 -6.28 -7.21 -1.38
CA VAL A 78 -5.49 -6.06 -0.93
C VAL A 78 -4.68 -6.47 0.30
N TYR A 79 -3.40 -6.12 0.32
CA TYR A 79 -2.52 -6.33 1.47
C TYR A 79 -2.10 -4.96 2.00
N ASP A 80 -2.49 -4.63 3.24
CA ASP A 80 -2.19 -3.35 3.88
C ASP A 80 -1.91 -3.55 5.37
N ASP A 81 -0.98 -2.77 5.93
CA ASP A 81 -0.57 -2.83 7.34
C ASP A 81 -1.27 -1.78 8.22
N ASP A 82 -1.75 -0.70 7.62
CA ASP A 82 -2.40 0.40 8.32
C ASP A 82 -3.85 0.04 8.70
N ASP A 83 -4.14 -0.05 10.00
CA ASP A 83 -5.47 -0.42 10.50
C ASP A 83 -6.56 0.52 9.96
N ALA A 84 -6.31 1.83 9.91
CA ALA A 84 -7.32 2.79 9.46
C ALA A 84 -7.64 2.62 7.97
N VAL A 85 -6.65 2.24 7.15
CA VAL A 85 -6.86 1.86 5.75
C VAL A 85 -7.63 0.55 5.65
N VAL A 86 -7.22 -0.47 6.42
CA VAL A 86 -7.85 -1.79 6.42
C VAL A 86 -9.33 -1.69 6.76
N GLN A 87 -9.69 -0.95 7.82
CA GLN A 87 -11.08 -0.75 8.22
C GLN A 87 -11.86 -0.02 7.12
N ALA A 88 -11.30 1.06 6.54
CA ALA A 88 -11.95 1.83 5.49
C ALA A 88 -12.24 1.00 4.23
N LEU A 89 -11.32 0.12 3.85
CA LEU A 89 -11.46 -0.76 2.69
C LEU A 89 -12.42 -1.92 2.95
N ARG A 90 -12.37 -2.54 4.14
CA ARG A 90 -13.33 -3.58 4.53
C ARG A 90 -14.76 -3.05 4.58
N ALA A 91 -14.96 -1.83 5.09
CA ALA A 91 -16.25 -1.17 5.09
C ALA A 91 -16.83 -0.94 3.68
N GLN A 92 -15.96 -0.92 2.65
CA GLN A 92 -16.33 -0.80 1.24
C GLN A 92 -16.40 -2.15 0.51
N GLY A 93 -16.20 -3.27 1.20
CA GLY A 93 -16.31 -4.62 0.64
C GLY A 93 -15.06 -5.13 -0.08
N TYR A 94 -13.90 -4.48 0.07
CA TYR A 94 -12.65 -4.99 -0.51
C TYR A 94 -12.14 -6.25 0.24
N PRO A 95 -11.53 -7.21 -0.47
CA PRO A 95 -10.92 -8.41 0.14
C PRO A 95 -9.55 -8.08 0.75
N VAL A 96 -9.55 -7.47 1.94
CA VAL A 96 -8.33 -6.98 2.61
C VAL A 96 -7.74 -8.01 3.58
N THR A 97 -6.48 -8.37 3.33
CA THR A 97 -5.60 -9.02 4.30
C THR A 97 -4.82 -7.97 5.08
N HIS A 98 -5.07 -7.89 6.39
CA HIS A 98 -4.30 -7.03 7.28
C HIS A 98 -2.94 -7.68 7.56
N VAL A 99 -1.87 -7.09 7.05
CA VAL A 99 -0.50 -7.63 7.21
C VAL A 99 0.23 -6.93 8.35
N THR A 100 0.96 -7.69 9.16
CA THR A 100 1.77 -7.14 10.27
C THR A 100 3.27 -7.15 9.98
N TRP A 101 3.65 -7.50 8.74
CA TRP A 101 5.02 -7.78 8.35
C TRP A 101 5.89 -6.52 8.22
N ALA A 102 5.26 -5.34 8.17
CA ALA A 102 5.92 -4.03 8.14
C ALA A 102 6.65 -3.69 9.46
N ASN A 103 6.32 -4.38 10.55
CA ASN A 103 6.67 -3.97 11.92
C ASN A 103 8.13 -4.25 12.34
N SER A 104 8.92 -5.06 11.64
CA SER A 104 10.24 -5.45 12.15
C SER A 104 11.33 -4.37 12.02
N ALA A 105 11.21 -3.44 11.07
CA ALA A 105 12.18 -2.35 10.87
C ALA A 105 11.60 -0.95 11.16
N GLN A 106 10.28 -0.78 11.04
CA GLN A 106 9.60 0.49 11.33
C GLN A 106 9.40 0.75 12.82
N ALA A 107 9.41 -0.27 13.68
CA ALA A 107 9.38 -0.07 15.14
C ALA A 107 10.56 0.77 15.67
N LEU A 108 11.69 0.84 14.94
CA LEU A 108 12.84 1.68 15.29
C LEU A 108 12.75 3.11 14.72
N ILE A 109 11.85 3.36 13.76
CA ILE A 109 11.67 4.64 13.03
C ILE A 109 10.26 5.25 13.26
N GLY A 110 9.41 4.58 14.05
CA GLY A 110 7.96 4.82 14.16
C GLY A 110 7.51 6.17 14.72
N VAL A 111 8.42 7.05 15.16
CA VAL A 111 8.07 8.36 15.72
C VAL A 111 7.59 9.36 14.64
N LEU A 112 7.81 9.09 13.34
CA LEU A 112 7.47 10.03 12.25
C LEU A 112 6.18 9.70 11.48
N GLN A 113 5.63 8.49 11.59
CA GLN A 113 4.44 8.08 10.81
C GLN A 113 3.12 8.47 11.49
N ASP A 114 3.06 8.40 12.82
CA ASP A 114 1.83 8.68 13.61
C ASP A 114 1.32 10.13 13.48
N ALA A 115 2.22 11.08 13.17
CA ALA A 115 1.86 12.49 13.02
C ALA A 115 0.99 12.75 11.78
N GLN A 116 1.15 11.98 10.70
CA GLN A 116 0.42 12.22 9.44
C GLN A 116 -0.95 11.55 9.39
N GLU A 117 -1.10 10.35 9.99
CA GLU A 117 -2.35 9.58 9.98
C GLU A 117 -3.42 10.17 10.93
N THR A 118 -2.99 10.77 12.05
CA THR A 118 -3.90 11.17 13.14
C THR A 118 -4.44 12.59 12.98
N THR A 119 -3.65 13.56 12.51
CA THR A 119 -4.04 14.99 12.63
C THR A 119 -4.23 15.74 11.31
N GLY A 120 -3.83 15.20 10.15
CA GLY A 120 -3.97 15.92 8.87
C GLY A 120 -3.39 17.34 8.89
N ARG A 121 -2.40 17.60 9.75
CA ARG A 121 -1.74 18.91 9.87
C ARG A 121 -0.27 18.77 9.50
N THR A 122 0.19 19.79 8.79
CA THR A 122 1.56 20.00 8.29
C THR A 122 2.61 19.85 9.38
#